data_AF-A0A6G2KAQ1-F1
#
_entry.id   AF-A0A6G2KAQ1-F1
#
_cell.length_a   1.000
_cell.length_b   1.000
_cell.length_c   1.000
_cell.angle_alpha   90.00
_cell.angle_beta   90.00
_cell.angle_gamma   90.00
#
_symmetry.space_group_name_H-M   'P 1'
#
loop_
_entity.id
_entity.type
_entity.pdbx_description
1 polymer ?
#
loop_
_entity_poly.entity_id
_entity_poly.type
_entity_poly.pdbx_seq_one_letter_code
_entity_poly.pdbx_strand_id
1 'polypeptide(L)'
;MPTAYVLLNSDLGSDESVLNDIKDVLAEEPASIQFELQGVYGVYDIVLKLTTDDTEHLRFVITNKIRKITKVQSTLTMMVIEEQEGS
;
A
#
# COMPACT_ATOMS: atom_id res chain seq x y z
N MET A 1 -7.10 1.88 14.85
CA MET A 1 -6.51 2.71 13.77
C MET A 1 -6.50 1.84 12.53
N PRO A 2 -7.40 2.08 11.56
CA PRO A 2 -7.57 1.20 10.42
C PRO A 2 -6.23 0.99 9.71
N THR A 3 -5.87 -0.28 9.59
CA THR A 3 -4.62 -0.72 8.95
C THR A 3 -4.95 -1.66 7.81
N ALA A 4 -4.21 -1.54 6.72
CA ALA A 4 -4.29 -2.45 5.59
C ALA A 4 -2.90 -2.85 5.11
N TYR A 5 -2.77 -4.12 4.74
CA TYR A 5 -1.65 -4.62 3.97
C TYR A 5 -2.07 -4.71 2.50
N VAL A 6 -1.27 -4.10 1.63
CA VAL A 6 -1.45 -4.10 0.19
C VAL A 6 -0.26 -4.82 -0.42
N LEU A 7 -0.54 -5.94 -1.08
CA LEU A 7 0.44 -6.72 -1.83
C LEU A 7 0.30 -6.34 -3.30
N LEU A 8 1.41 -6.00 -3.97
CA LEU A 8 1.39 -5.52 -5.34
C LEU A 8 2.27 -6.38 -6.25
N ASN A 9 1.79 -6.55 -7.48
CA ASN A 9 2.61 -6.97 -8.61
C ASN A 9 2.78 -5.81 -9.58
N SER A 10 3.98 -5.74 -10.14
CA SER A 10 4.41 -4.72 -11.09
C SER A 10 4.71 -5.34 -12.45
N ASP A 11 4.82 -4.53 -13.49
CA ASP A 11 5.38 -4.99 -14.76
C ASP A 11 6.82 -5.48 -14.57
N LEU A 12 7.24 -6.46 -15.38
CA LEU A 12 8.57 -7.05 -15.27
C LEU A 12 9.68 -5.99 -15.28
N GLY A 13 10.49 -5.97 -14.22
CA GLY A 13 11.62 -5.04 -14.04
C GLY A 13 11.21 -3.59 -13.72
N SER A 14 9.98 -3.37 -13.26
CA SER A 14 9.48 -2.04 -12.89
C SER A 14 9.24 -1.86 -11.38
N ASP A 15 9.51 -2.88 -10.59
CA ASP A 15 9.36 -2.94 -9.14
C ASP A 15 10.02 -1.75 -8.44
N GLU A 16 11.27 -1.42 -8.78
CA GLU A 16 11.97 -0.27 -8.19
C GLU A 16 11.29 1.06 -8.53
N SER A 17 10.81 1.22 -9.77
CA SER A 17 10.08 2.44 -10.17
C SER A 17 8.75 2.58 -9.45
N VAL A 18 7.98 1.49 -9.33
CA VAL A 18 6.70 1.48 -8.61
C VAL A 18 6.93 1.77 -7.12
N LEU A 19 8.00 1.25 -6.52
CA LEU A 19 8.40 1.53 -5.15
C LEU A 19 8.62 3.03 -4.90
N ASN A 20 9.30 3.72 -5.83
CA ASN A 20 9.54 5.15 -5.72
C ASN A 20 8.26 5.96 -5.96
N ASP A 21 7.47 5.59 -6.97
CA ASP A 21 6.17 6.23 -7.25
C ASP A 21 5.22 6.13 -6.04
N ILE A 22 5.19 4.99 -5.33
CA ILE A 22 4.41 4.82 -4.10
C ILE A 22 4.88 5.80 -3.02
N LYS A 23 6.20 5.95 -2.83
CA LYS A 23 6.74 6.89 -1.83
C LYS A 23 6.37 8.33 -2.15
N ASP A 24 6.49 8.73 -3.41
CA ASP A 24 6.18 10.08 -3.85
C ASP A 24 4.69 10.38 -3.67
N VAL A 25 3.82 9.45 -4.06
CA VAL A 25 2.37 9.54 -3.84
C VAL A 25 2.02 9.67 -2.36
N LEU A 26 2.64 8.87 -1.48
CA LEU A 26 2.36 8.90 -0.05
C LEU A 26 2.98 10.12 0.66
N ALA A 27 4.02 10.72 0.09
CA ALA A 27 4.62 11.96 0.61
C ALA A 27 3.69 13.18 0.42
N GLU A 28 2.74 13.12 -0.51
CA GLU A 28 1.70 14.15 -0.70
C GLU A 28 0.50 13.96 0.24
N GLU A 29 0.36 12.80 0.87
CA GLU A 29 -0.75 12.51 1.77
C GLU A 29 -0.52 13.15 3.16
N PRO A 30 -1.60 13.40 3.94
CA PRO A 30 -1.49 14.04 5.25
C PRO A 30 -0.61 13.26 6.22
N ALA A 31 0.03 13.93 7.18
CA ALA A 31 0.86 13.28 8.20
C ALA A 31 0.12 12.24 9.08
N SER A 32 -1.21 12.15 8.99
CA SER A 32 -2.01 11.11 9.64
C SER A 32 -1.89 9.73 8.97
N ILE A 33 -1.43 9.66 7.71
CA ILE A 33 -1.11 8.38 7.07
C ILE A 33 0.31 7.95 7.44
N GLN A 34 0.41 6.75 7.99
CA GLN A 34 1.68 6.09 8.27
C GLN A 34 1.84 4.92 7.31
N PHE A 35 3.05 4.71 6.82
CA PHE A 35 3.31 3.64 5.88
C PHE A 35 4.64 2.93 6.13
N GLU A 36 4.65 1.64 5.82
CA GLU A 36 5.86 0.83 5.70
C GLU A 36 5.84 0.18 4.32
N LEU A 37 6.93 0.32 3.57
CA LEU A 37 7.01 -0.09 2.18
C LEU A 37 8.26 -0.92 1.95
N GLN A 38 8.09 -2.13 1.40
CA GLN A 38 9.17 -3.09 1.24
C GLN A 38 9.05 -3.82 -0.10
N GLY A 39 10.14 -3.86 -0.85
CA GLY A 39 10.31 -4.82 -1.96
C GLY A 39 10.61 -6.20 -1.40
N VAL A 40 9.99 -7.24 -1.94
CA VAL A 40 10.08 -8.61 -1.44
C VAL A 40 10.36 -9.61 -2.57
N TYR A 41 11.02 -10.72 -2.22
CA TYR A 41 11.16 -11.86 -3.13
C TYR A 41 10.00 -12.84 -2.88
N GLY A 42 9.08 -12.96 -3.83
CA GLY A 42 7.93 -13.85 -3.71
C GLY A 42 7.01 -13.82 -4.92
N VAL A 43 5.75 -14.22 -4.73
CA VAL A 43 4.69 -14.11 -5.76
C VAL A 43 4.28 -12.65 -5.98
N TYR A 44 4.54 -11.79 -4.99
CA TYR A 44 4.37 -10.34 -5.07
C TYR A 44 5.74 -9.67 -5.09
N ASP A 45 5.78 -8.47 -5.65
CA ASP A 45 7.02 -7.69 -5.76
C ASP A 45 7.15 -6.71 -4.58
N ILE A 46 6.01 -6.20 -4.08
CA ILE A 46 5.97 -5.12 -3.09
C ILE A 46 4.92 -5.42 -2.02
N VAL A 47 5.27 -5.14 -0.76
CA VAL A 47 4.36 -5.10 0.39
C VAL A 47 4.30 -3.67 0.91
N LEU A 48 3.08 -3.13 0.99
CA LEU A 48 2.79 -1.82 1.56
C LEU A 48 1.84 -1.99 2.75
N LYS A 49 2.25 -1.57 3.93
CA LYS A 49 1.37 -1.40 5.08
C LYS A 49 0.97 0.07 5.15
N LEU A 50 -0.32 0.33 5.29
CA LEU A 50 -0.89 1.66 5.50
C LEU A 50 -1.71 1.66 6.77
N THR A 51 -1.51 2.68 7.61
CA THR A 51 -2.30 2.94 8.81
C THR A 51 -2.72 4.40 8.81
N THR A 52 -3.97 4.67 9.16
CA THR A 52 -4.52 6.04 9.25
C THR A 52 -5.58 6.09 10.35
N ASP A 53 -6.07 7.29 10.65
CA ASP A 53 -7.20 7.54 11.55
C ASP A 53 -8.56 7.43 10.85
N ASP A 54 -8.60 7.39 9.51
CA ASP A 54 -9.83 7.35 8.72
C ASP A 54 -9.87 6.16 7.74
N THR A 55 -10.86 5.27 7.92
CA THR A 55 -11.05 4.08 7.08
C THR A 55 -11.44 4.44 5.64
N GLU A 56 -12.21 5.50 5.44
CA GLU A 56 -12.62 5.95 4.11
C GLU A 56 -11.42 6.52 3.35
N HIS A 57 -10.60 7.32 4.04
CA HIS A 57 -9.35 7.82 3.50
C HIS A 57 -8.38 6.69 3.14
N LEU A 58 -8.23 5.68 4.00
CA LEU A 58 -7.42 4.48 3.71
C LEU A 58 -7.84 3.81 2.40
N ARG A 59 -9.14 3.56 2.25
CA ARG A 59 -9.70 2.94 1.03
C ARG A 59 -9.53 3.83 -0.19
N PHE A 60 -9.67 5.14 -0.02
CA PHE A 60 -9.48 6.12 -1.08
C PHE A 60 -8.04 6.09 -1.60
N VAL A 61 -7.04 6.17 -0.70
CA VAL A 61 -5.61 6.13 -1.06
C VAL A 61 -5.30 4.84 -1.83
N ILE A 62 -5.72 3.69 -1.31
CA ILE A 62 -5.48 2.39 -1.97
C ILE A 62 -6.12 2.36 -3.37
N THR A 63 -7.37 2.77 -3.49
CA THR A 63 -8.16 2.58 -4.73
C THR A 63 -7.83 3.62 -5.80
N ASN A 64 -7.60 4.87 -5.41
CA ASN A 64 -7.49 6.00 -6.33
C ASN A 64 -6.06 6.51 -6.50
N LYS A 65 -5.16 6.18 -5.58
CA LYS A 65 -3.75 6.56 -5.68
C LYS A 65 -2.91 5.33 -6.01
N ILE A 66 -2.82 4.38 -5.10
CA ILE A 66 -1.91 3.22 -5.22
C ILE A 66 -2.24 2.35 -6.45
N ARG A 67 -3.50 1.94 -6.63
CA ARG A 67 -3.94 1.14 -7.79
C ARG A 67 -3.88 1.87 -9.14
N LYS A 68 -3.64 3.19 -9.13
CA LYS A 68 -3.55 4.02 -10.34
C LYS A 68 -2.12 4.32 -10.75
N ILE A 69 -1.14 3.93 -9.93
CA ILE A 69 0.28 4.03 -10.28
C ILE A 69 0.53 3.22 -11.56
N THR A 70 1.23 3.83 -12.50
CA THR A 70 1.54 3.17 -13.78
C THR A 70 2.40 1.94 -13.50
N LYS A 71 2.20 0.87 -14.27
CA LYS A 71 2.91 -0.42 -14.13
C LYS A 71 2.54 -1.26 -12.91
N VAL A 72 1.60 -0.81 -12.06
CA VAL A 72 0.93 -1.72 -11.12
C VAL A 72 -0.01 -2.63 -11.92
N GLN A 73 0.27 -3.94 -11.93
CA GLN A 73 -0.55 -4.92 -12.63
C GLN A 73 -1.73 -5.40 -11.79
N SER A 74 -1.46 -5.72 -10.53
CA SER A 74 -2.50 -6.21 -9.64
C SER A 74 -2.19 -5.87 -8.18
N THR A 75 -3.24 -5.84 -7.37
CA THR A 75 -3.12 -5.62 -5.93
C THR A 75 -4.04 -6.57 -5.17
N LEU A 76 -3.56 -7.14 -4.06
CA LEU A 76 -4.39 -7.77 -3.04
C LEU A 76 -4.38 -6.89 -1.79
N THR A 77 -5.55 -6.53 -1.28
CA THR A 77 -5.70 -5.69 -0.08
C THR A 77 -6.28 -6.52 1.05
N MET A 78 -5.57 -6.57 2.18
CA MET A 78 -5.98 -7.25 3.40
C MET A 78 -6.20 -6.20 4.49
N MET A 79 -7.46 -5.94 4.82
CA MET A 79 -7.80 -5.07 5.95
C MET A 79 -7.52 -5.81 7.25
N VAL A 80 -6.85 -5.16 8.19
CA VAL A 80 -6.62 -5.71 9.53
C VAL A 80 -7.94 -5.75 10.29
N ILE A 81 -8.20 -6.87 10.97
CA ILE A 81 -9.28 -7.03 11.94
C ILE A 81 -8.74 -6.54 13.28
N GLU A 82 -9.11 -5.34 13.70
CA GLU A 82 -8.57 -4.70 14.91
C GLU A 82 -8.78 -5.56 16.16
N GLU A 83 -9.88 -6.31 16.23
CA GLU A 83 -10.20 -7.21 17.35
C GLU A 83 -9.20 -8.38 17.48
N GLN A 84 -8.35 -8.61 16.49
CA GLN A 84 -7.34 -9.67 16.46
C GLN A 84 -5.90 -9.13 16.57
N GLU A 85 -5.71 -7.81 16.73
CA GLU A 85 -4.40 -7.24 17.05
C GLU A 85 -4.02 -7.53 18.51
N GLY A 86 -3.17 -8.53 18.72
CA GLY A 86 -2.49 -8.76 20.01
C GLY A 86 -3.20 -9.71 20.99
N SER A 87 -3.41 -10.97 20.60
CA SER A 87 -3.47 -12.07 21.57
C SER A 87 -2.07 -12.42 22.12
#